data_AF-A0A925E298-F1
#
_entry.id   AF-A0A925E298-F1
#
_cell.length_a   1.000
_cell.length_b   1.000
_cell.length_c   1.000
_cell.angle_alpha   90.00
_cell.angle_beta   90.00
_cell.angle_gamma   90.00
#
_symmetry.space_group_name_H-M   'P 1'
#
loop_
_entity.id
_entity.type
_entity.pdbx_description
1 polymer ?
#
loop_
_entity_poly.entity_id
_entity_poly.type
_entity_poly.pdbx_seq_one_letter_code
_entity_poly.pdbx_strand_id
1 'polypeptide(L)'
;QLGEPLRRMPWQFANSAQGDVEAYDQGGRLQSQMPAGYYVDFTQLVLDYGWLRMASGSDWRGNALARNYWIFYKPDGLTWYDAMSEIWPEGQLINFRPTDVPSPPPTPTVESGSGG
;
A
#
# COMPACT_ATOMS: atom_id res chain seq x y z
N GLN A 1 -22.55 8.22 -0.84
CA GLN A 1 -22.02 8.85 -2.07
C GLN A 1 -22.51 8.04 -3.26
N LEU A 2 -22.86 8.68 -4.39
CA LEU A 2 -23.17 7.95 -5.63
C LEU A 2 -21.86 7.65 -6.37
N GLY A 3 -21.76 6.55 -7.10
CA GLY A 3 -20.55 6.18 -7.85
C GLY A 3 -20.32 7.07 -9.08
N GLU A 4 -19.13 6.97 -9.68
CA GLU A 4 -18.77 7.63 -10.94
C GLU A 4 -18.19 6.64 -11.98
N PRO A 5 -18.29 6.91 -13.28
CA PRO A 5 -17.62 6.11 -14.31
C PRO A 5 -16.09 6.18 -14.17
N LEU A 6 -15.41 5.11 -14.55
CA LEU A 6 -13.95 5.08 -14.55
C LEU A 6 -13.36 6.04 -15.58
N ARG A 7 -12.32 6.76 -15.18
CA ARG A 7 -11.59 7.73 -16.02
C ARG A 7 -10.23 7.23 -16.49
N ARG A 8 -9.78 6.08 -15.95
CA ARG A 8 -8.50 5.45 -16.25
C ARG A 8 -8.72 3.96 -16.45
N MET A 9 -7.99 3.38 -17.39
CA MET A 9 -8.07 1.96 -17.68
C MET A 9 -7.59 1.16 -16.45
N PRO A 10 -8.36 0.19 -15.94
CA PRO A 10 -7.93 -0.62 -14.82
C PRO A 10 -6.75 -1.52 -15.17
N TRP A 11 -5.92 -1.79 -14.16
CA TRP A 11 -4.92 -2.85 -14.24
C TRP A 11 -5.59 -4.20 -13.99
N GLN A 12 -5.49 -5.10 -14.97
CA GLN A 12 -5.88 -6.50 -14.84
C GLN A 12 -4.66 -7.31 -14.43
N PHE A 13 -4.70 -7.93 -13.25
CA PHE A 13 -3.65 -8.84 -12.84
C PHE A 13 -3.62 -10.08 -13.74
N ALA A 14 -2.41 -10.48 -14.15
CA ALA A 14 -2.22 -11.69 -14.93
C ALA A 14 -2.41 -12.94 -14.06
N ASN A 15 -2.92 -14.00 -14.69
CA ASN A 15 -2.88 -15.35 -14.15
C ASN A 15 -2.04 -16.22 -15.11
N SER A 16 -1.20 -17.10 -14.58
CA SER A 16 -0.30 -17.98 -15.34
C SER A 16 -1.02 -18.83 -16.40
N ALA A 17 -2.33 -19.02 -16.27
CA ALA A 17 -3.17 -19.74 -17.23
C ALA A 17 -3.46 -18.98 -18.54
N GLN A 18 -3.13 -17.69 -18.65
CA GLN A 18 -3.56 -16.83 -19.78
C GLN A 18 -2.66 -16.91 -21.02
N GLY A 19 -1.50 -17.58 -20.95
CA GLY A 19 -0.59 -17.77 -22.10
C GLY A 19 0.10 -16.50 -22.61
N ASP A 20 -0.08 -15.37 -21.93
CA ASP A 20 0.55 -14.08 -22.24
C ASP A 20 1.74 -13.87 -21.30
N VAL A 21 2.94 -14.19 -21.79
CA VAL A 21 4.19 -14.14 -21.01
C VAL A 21 4.54 -12.71 -20.61
N GLU A 22 4.34 -11.74 -21.49
CA GLU A 22 4.65 -10.34 -21.21
C GLU A 22 3.76 -9.80 -20.08
N ALA A 23 2.45 -10.06 -20.15
CA ALA A 23 1.53 -9.67 -19.09
C ALA A 23 1.86 -10.39 -17.77
N TYR A 24 2.28 -11.66 -17.82
CA TYR A 24 2.70 -12.40 -16.63
C TYR A 24 3.92 -11.77 -15.97
N ASP A 25 4.97 -11.45 -16.73
CA ASP A 25 6.21 -10.85 -16.21
C ASP A 25 5.98 -9.46 -15.61
N GLN A 26 5.03 -8.70 -16.15
CA GLN A 26 4.62 -7.41 -15.61
C GLN A 26 3.63 -7.51 -14.44
N GLY A 27 3.18 -8.73 -14.08
CA GLY A 27 2.16 -8.97 -13.06
C GLY A 27 0.74 -8.56 -13.47
N GLY A 28 0.52 -8.29 -14.76
CA GLY A 28 -0.73 -7.86 -15.34
C GLY A 28 -0.53 -6.94 -16.54
N ARG A 29 -1.63 -6.32 -16.96
CA ARG A 29 -1.66 -5.30 -18.01
C ARG A 29 -2.89 -4.42 -17.85
N LEU A 30 -2.94 -3.31 -18.57
CA LEU A 30 -4.19 -2.55 -18.67
C LEU A 30 -5.26 -3.38 -19.38
N GLN A 31 -6.51 -3.26 -18.94
CA GLN A 31 -7.64 -3.84 -19.67
C GLN A 31 -7.73 -3.28 -21.09
N SER A 32 -8.26 -4.08 -22.03
CA SER A 32 -8.43 -3.66 -23.42
C SER A 32 -9.65 -2.78 -23.65
N GLN A 33 -10.59 -2.76 -22.70
CA GLN A 33 -11.84 -2.00 -22.78
C GLN A 33 -12.15 -1.39 -21.42
N MET A 34 -12.67 -0.16 -21.43
CA MET A 34 -13.12 0.50 -20.21
C MET A 34 -14.38 -0.20 -19.68
N PRO A 35 -14.40 -0.65 -18.41
CA PRO A 35 -15.61 -1.20 -17.83
C PRO A 35 -16.75 -0.18 -17.80
N ALA A 36 -17.93 -0.60 -18.21
CA ALA A 36 -19.14 0.21 -18.10
C ALA A 36 -19.69 0.19 -16.66
N GLY A 37 -20.38 1.25 -16.27
CA GLY A 37 -21.03 1.36 -14.97
C GLY A 37 -20.48 2.49 -14.10
N TYR A 38 -20.90 2.47 -12.84
CA TYR A 38 -20.52 3.45 -11.83
C TYR A 38 -19.79 2.74 -10.68
N TYR A 39 -18.67 3.31 -10.27
CA TYR A 39 -17.77 2.76 -9.28
C TYR A 39 -17.61 3.74 -8.12
N VAL A 40 -17.38 3.20 -6.93
CA VAL A 40 -17.07 4.00 -5.74
C VAL A 40 -15.58 3.89 -5.49
N ASP A 41 -14.93 5.02 -5.20
CA ASP A 41 -13.57 5.01 -4.68
C ASP A 41 -13.57 4.48 -3.24
N PHE A 42 -13.46 3.16 -3.12
CA PHE A 42 -13.38 2.50 -1.82
C PHE A 42 -12.15 2.93 -1.02
N THR A 43 -11.04 3.28 -1.69
CA THR A 43 -9.81 3.68 -1.00
C THR A 43 -10.01 5.02 -0.31
N GLN A 44 -10.61 5.99 -1.00
CA GLN A 44 -10.98 7.26 -0.39
C GLN A 44 -12.03 7.05 0.71
N LEU A 45 -13.05 6.22 0.44
CA LEU A 45 -14.11 5.96 1.42
C LEU A 45 -13.54 5.45 2.74
N VAL A 46 -12.70 4.40 2.73
CA VAL A 46 -12.18 3.84 4.00
C VAL A 46 -11.17 4.76 4.68
N LEU A 47 -10.44 5.57 3.90
CA LEU A 47 -9.55 6.60 4.43
C LEU A 47 -10.31 7.65 5.25
N ASP A 48 -11.49 8.06 4.78
CA ASP A 48 -12.36 8.99 5.52
C ASP A 48 -12.83 8.41 6.87
N TYR A 49 -12.78 7.09 7.06
CA TYR A 49 -13.07 6.40 8.32
C TYR A 49 -11.83 5.96 9.10
N GLY A 50 -10.65 6.47 8.73
CA GLY A 50 -9.37 6.25 9.43
C GLY A 50 -8.65 4.95 9.08
N TRP A 51 -9.09 4.22 8.05
CA TRP A 51 -8.35 3.07 7.54
C TRP A 51 -7.25 3.52 6.59
N LEU A 52 -6.09 2.88 6.70
CA LEU A 52 -4.94 3.08 5.83
C LEU A 52 -4.77 1.87 4.91
N ARG A 53 -4.25 2.13 3.70
CA ARG A 53 -3.90 1.07 2.75
C ARG A 53 -2.55 0.47 3.10
N MET A 54 -2.43 -0.85 3.02
CA MET A 54 -1.13 -1.52 3.09
C MET A 54 -0.36 -1.29 1.79
N ALA A 55 0.91 -0.88 1.89
CA ALA A 55 1.77 -0.75 0.73
C ALA A 55 1.96 -2.12 0.05
N SER A 56 2.00 -2.12 -1.28
CA SER A 56 2.44 -3.29 -2.02
C SER A 56 3.92 -3.56 -1.73
N GLY A 57 4.30 -4.83 -1.66
CA GLY A 57 5.70 -5.23 -1.60
C GLY A 57 6.42 -4.88 -2.90
N SER A 58 7.74 -4.71 -2.84
CA SER A 58 8.56 -4.33 -3.99
C SER A 58 8.52 -5.35 -5.14
N ASP A 59 8.18 -6.61 -4.84
CA ASP A 59 8.13 -7.76 -5.74
C ASP A 59 6.71 -8.11 -6.23
N TRP A 60 5.72 -7.22 -6.03
CA TRP A 60 4.30 -7.49 -6.30
C TRP A 60 3.96 -8.02 -7.71
N ARG A 61 4.81 -7.73 -8.71
CA ARG A 61 4.62 -8.19 -10.09
C ARG A 61 4.68 -9.70 -10.19
N GLY A 62 5.72 -10.31 -9.60
CA GLY A 62 5.90 -11.76 -9.55
C GLY A 62 5.24 -12.43 -8.35
N ASN A 63 4.93 -11.66 -7.29
CA ASN A 63 4.40 -12.19 -6.05
C ASN A 63 2.96 -11.71 -5.81
N ALA A 64 1.99 -12.58 -6.05
CA ALA A 64 0.58 -12.26 -5.83
C ALA A 64 0.27 -11.87 -4.38
N LEU A 65 0.98 -12.46 -3.40
CA LEU A 65 0.80 -12.16 -1.98
C LEU A 65 1.33 -10.77 -1.60
N ALA A 66 2.26 -10.21 -2.37
CA ALA A 66 2.82 -8.88 -2.13
C ALA A 66 2.00 -7.75 -2.77
N ARG A 67 0.92 -8.04 -3.53
CA ARG A 67 0.12 -7.01 -4.20
C ARG A 67 -0.61 -6.10 -3.22
N ASN A 68 -1.10 -6.64 -2.11
CA ASN A 68 -1.74 -5.92 -1.00
C ASN A 68 -2.86 -4.93 -1.37
N TYR A 69 -3.41 -4.96 -2.59
CA TYR A 69 -4.42 -3.98 -3.01
C TYR A 69 -5.73 -4.11 -2.20
N TRP A 70 -5.98 -5.27 -1.60
CA TRP A 70 -7.15 -5.58 -0.80
C TRP A 70 -6.92 -5.41 0.72
N ILE A 71 -5.69 -5.11 1.16
CA ILE A 71 -5.37 -5.05 2.59
C ILE A 71 -5.45 -3.60 3.07
N PHE A 72 -6.32 -3.39 4.05
CA PHE A 72 -6.48 -2.13 4.77
C PHE A 72 -6.36 -2.41 6.26
N TYR A 73 -5.80 -1.47 7.01
CA TYR A 73 -5.64 -1.57 8.46
C TYR A 73 -6.01 -0.24 9.11
N LYS A 74 -6.49 -0.29 10.35
CA LYS A 74 -6.84 0.89 11.13
C LYS A 74 -5.94 0.93 12.35
N PRO A 75 -4.90 1.79 12.37
CA PRO A 75 -3.89 1.75 13.42
C PRO A 75 -4.40 2.30 14.75
N ASP A 76 -5.41 3.19 14.72
CA ASP A 76 -5.95 3.84 15.92
C ASP A 76 -4.87 4.40 16.87
N GLY A 77 -3.77 4.90 16.29
CA GLY A 77 -2.64 5.49 17.01
C GLY A 77 -1.57 4.50 17.47
N LEU A 78 -1.75 3.20 17.24
CA LEU A 78 -0.80 2.16 17.61
C LEU A 78 0.16 1.82 16.47
N THR A 79 1.40 1.47 16.84
CA THR A 79 2.27 0.74 15.92
C THR A 79 1.75 -0.69 15.76
N TRP A 80 2.19 -1.39 14.71
CA TRP A 80 1.83 -2.81 14.55
C TRP A 80 2.25 -3.64 15.76
N TYR A 81 3.42 -3.36 16.33
CA TYR A 81 3.94 -4.09 17.48
C TYR A 81 3.09 -3.85 18.73
N ASP A 82 2.70 -2.59 18.99
CA ASP A 82 1.83 -2.25 20.12
C ASP A 82 0.46 -2.92 19.97
N ALA A 83 -0.13 -2.86 18.76
CA ALA A 83 -1.41 -3.51 18.48
C ALA A 83 -1.35 -5.03 18.65
N MET A 84 -0.27 -5.69 18.24
CA MET A 84 -0.12 -7.13 18.46
C MET A 84 0.09 -7.49 19.93
N SER A 85 0.73 -6.60 20.70
CA SER A 85 1.00 -6.82 22.14
C SER A 85 -0.28 -6.79 22.99
N GLU A 86 -1.39 -6.23 22.48
CA GLU A 86 -2.69 -6.32 23.14
C GLU A 86 -3.32 -7.73 23.05
N ILE A 87 -2.90 -8.53 22.07
CA ILE A 87 -3.47 -9.86 21.77
C ILE A 87 -2.52 -10.96 22.23
N TRP A 88 -1.22 -10.76 22.01
CA TRP A 88 -0.20 -11.77 22.20
C TRP A 88 0.74 -11.42 23.35
N PRO A 89 1.07 -12.39 24.22
CA PRO A 89 2.03 -12.15 25.29
C PRO A 89 3.44 -11.93 24.70
N GLU A 90 4.27 -11.16 25.42
CA GLU A 90 5.60 -10.73 24.97
C GLU A 90 6.50 -11.87 24.47
N GLY A 91 6.46 -13.04 25.14
CA GLY A 91 7.23 -14.22 24.75
C GLY A 91 6.93 -14.75 23.34
N GLN A 92 5.76 -14.43 22.78
CA GLN A 92 5.39 -14.80 21.40
C GLN A 92 5.76 -13.73 20.37
N LEU A 93 6.05 -12.50 20.80
CA LEU A 93 6.42 -11.37 19.92
C LEU A 93 7.92 -11.08 19.91
N ILE A 94 8.75 -11.93 20.52
CA ILE A 94 10.17 -11.66 20.80
C ILE A 94 10.98 -11.29 19.54
N ASN A 95 10.65 -11.89 18.39
CA ASN A 95 11.34 -11.68 17.11
C ASN A 95 10.78 -10.50 16.30
N PHE A 96 9.75 -9.81 16.80
CA PHE A 96 9.06 -8.73 16.10
C PHE A 96 9.23 -7.37 16.78
N ARG A 97 10.00 -7.30 17.88
CA ARG A 97 10.28 -6.06 18.57
C ARG A 97 11.03 -5.10 17.63
N PRO A 98 10.53 -3.88 17.41
CA PRO A 98 11.24 -2.90 16.60
C PRO A 98 12.62 -2.64 17.20
N THR A 99 13.64 -2.55 16.35
CA THR A 99 14.92 -1.97 16.74
C THR A 99 14.77 -0.45 16.82
N ASP A 100 15.38 0.17 17.84
CA ASP A 100 15.39 1.63 17.95
C ASP A 100 15.98 2.23 16.67
N VAL A 101 15.18 3.01 15.94
CA VAL A 101 15.65 3.73 14.76
C VAL A 101 16.51 4.89 15.25
N PRO A 102 17.79 5.00 14.83
CA PRO A 102 18.60 6.16 15.20
C PRO A 102 17.94 7.44 14.68
N SER A 103 17.93 8.49 15.49
CA SER A 103 17.39 9.79 15.08
C SER A 103 18.04 10.22 13.74
N PRO A 104 17.24 10.68 12.77
CA PRO A 104 17.80 11.20 11.52
C PRO A 104 18.76 12.36 11.84
N PRO A 105 19.90 12.48 11.12
CA PRO A 105 20.83 13.58 11.33
C PRO A 105 20.13 14.93 11.12
N PRO A 106 20.52 15.98 11.86
CA PRO A 106 19.92 17.30 11.69
C PRO A 106 20.09 17.77 10.24
N THR A 107 19.01 18.27 9.63
CA THR A 107 19.07 18.86 8.30
C THR A 107 19.98 20.09 8.35
N PRO A 108 20.99 20.22 7.45
CA PRO A 108 21.84 21.40 7.44
C PRO A 108 20.99 22.64 7.11
N THR A 109 20.95 23.60 8.04
CA THR A 109 20.39 24.92 7.82
C THR A 109 21.21 25.60 6.72
N VAL A 110 20.62 25.82 5.55
CA VAL A 110 21.23 26.66 4.51
C VAL A 110 21.21 28.10 5.01
N GLU A 111 22.33 28.57 5.52
CA GLU A 111 22.55 29.98 5.86
C GLU A 111 22.54 30.78 4.55
N SER A 112 21.47 31.55 4.34
CA SER A 112 21.39 32.45 3.18
C SER A 112 22.42 33.57 3.36
N GLY A 113 23.57 33.42 2.72
CA GLY A 113 24.57 34.48 2.59
C GLY A 113 23.97 35.67 1.83
N SER A 114 23.70 36.75 2.55
CA SER A 114 23.43 38.06 1.97
C SER A 114 24.76 38.65 1.47
N GLY A 115 25.06 38.49 0.18
CA GLY A 115 26.13 39.23 -0.49
C GLY A 115 25.65 40.65 -0.80
N GLY A 116 26.33 41.65 -0.25
CA GLY A 116 26.13 43.08 -0.52
C GLY A 116 26.85 43.57 -1.77
#